data_AF-A0AA97NCK0-F1
#
_entry.id   AF-A0AA97NCK0-F1
#
_cell.length_a   1.000
_cell.length_b   1.000
_cell.length_c   1.000
_cell.angle_alpha   90.00
_cell.angle_beta   90.00
_cell.angle_gamma   90.00
#
_symmetry.space_group_name_H-M   'P 1'
#
loop_
_entity.id
_entity.type
_entity.pdbx_description
1 polymer ?
#
loop_
_entity_poly.entity_id
_entity_poly.type
_entity_poly.pdbx_seq_one_letter_code
_entity_poly.pdbx_strand_id
1 'polypeptide(L)'
;IEDLLSSDTCVCRMDGGCLVEGLRKASLEMVVPWGDSDRVVVVLGEHVGKLGQILQQEPERGWALVQLGQDAAPQVLLLPYNFICHYLGAGED
;
A
#
# COMPACT_ATOMS: atom_id res chain seq x y z
N ILE A 1 6.01 -4.98 3.89
CA ILE A 1 7.22 -5.36 3.11
C ILE A 1 8.24 -4.27 3.34
N GLU A 2 9.47 -4.61 3.73
CA GLU A 2 10.56 -3.63 3.89
C GLU A 2 11.46 -3.60 2.65
N ASP A 3 11.83 -4.75 2.09
CA ASP A 3 12.73 -4.82 0.93
C ASP A 3 12.36 -5.95 -0.04
N LEU A 4 12.78 -5.82 -1.31
CA LEU A 4 12.57 -6.79 -2.37
C LEU A 4 13.89 -7.46 -2.76
N LEU A 5 14.09 -8.71 -2.33
CA LEU A 5 15.29 -9.49 -2.64
C LEU A 5 15.29 -10.03 -4.08
N SER A 6 14.10 -10.33 -4.63
CA SER A 6 13.94 -10.83 -6.00
C SER A 6 12.51 -10.57 -6.49
N SER A 7 12.21 -11.01 -7.73
CA SER A 7 10.85 -10.90 -8.29
C SER A 7 9.79 -11.65 -7.48
N ASP A 8 10.14 -12.73 -6.77
CA ASP A 8 9.19 -13.53 -5.98
C ASP A 8 9.43 -13.50 -4.45
N THR A 9 10.58 -13.00 -3.99
CA THR A 9 10.94 -13.01 -2.56
C THR A 9 11.16 -11.61 -2.00
N CYS A 10 10.90 -11.44 -0.71
CA CYS A 10 11.00 -10.17 -0.02
C CYS A 10 11.43 -10.32 1.44
N VAL A 11 11.76 -9.19 2.05
CA VAL A 11 11.97 -9.04 3.48
C VAL A 11 10.73 -8.37 4.07
N CYS A 12 10.15 -8.95 5.12
CA CYS A 12 9.03 -8.37 5.84
C CYS A 12 9.34 -8.22 7.32
N ARG A 13 8.95 -7.07 7.88
CA ARG A 13 8.82 -6.89 9.32
C ARG A 13 7.42 -7.35 9.75
N MET A 14 7.37 -8.31 10.66
CA MET A 14 6.12 -8.66 11.34
C MET A 14 5.75 -7.58 12.37
N ASP A 15 4.49 -7.54 12.78
CA ASP A 15 3.98 -6.61 13.81
C ASP A 15 4.82 -6.63 15.10
N GLY A 16 5.31 -7.81 15.53
CA GLY A 16 6.21 -7.96 16.68
C GLY A 16 7.65 -7.47 16.46
N GLY A 17 7.94 -6.77 15.36
CA GLY A 17 9.26 -6.21 15.02
C GLY A 17 10.27 -7.22 14.46
N CYS A 18 9.91 -8.51 14.37
CA CYS A 18 10.78 -9.54 13.78
C CYS A 18 10.89 -9.37 12.27
N LEU A 19 12.13 -9.30 11.78
CA LEU A 19 12.44 -9.27 10.36
C LEU A 19 12.55 -10.70 9.81
N VAL A 20 11.82 -11.01 8.73
CA VAL A 20 11.87 -12.31 8.06
C VAL A 20 12.23 -12.12 6.61
N GLU A 21 13.32 -12.77 6.20
CA GLU A 21 13.86 -12.74 4.84
C GLU A 21 13.41 -13.96 4.03
N GLY A 22 13.42 -13.83 2.70
CA GLY A 22 13.12 -14.94 1.79
C GLY A 22 11.65 -15.36 1.74
N LEU A 23 10.74 -14.54 2.28
CA LEU A 23 9.30 -14.79 2.19
C LEU A 23 8.85 -14.69 0.74
N ARG A 24 8.15 -15.72 0.26
CA ARG A 24 7.50 -15.68 -1.04
C ARG A 24 6.36 -14.70 -1.00
N LYS A 25 6.25 -13.86 -2.04
CA LYS A 25 5.16 -12.89 -2.17
C LYS A 25 3.78 -13.55 -2.16
N ALA A 26 3.67 -14.77 -2.67
CA ALA A 26 2.45 -15.58 -2.65
C ALA A 26 2.00 -16.02 -1.24
N SER A 27 2.88 -15.93 -0.24
CA SER A 27 2.57 -16.24 1.17
C SER A 27 2.10 -15.01 1.96
N LEU A 28 2.05 -13.84 1.32
CA LEU A 28 1.60 -12.60 1.95
C LEU A 28 0.14 -12.33 1.63
N GLU A 29 -0.60 -11.87 2.63
CA GLU A 29 -1.95 -11.32 2.44
C GLU A 29 -1.88 -9.80 2.28
N MET A 30 -2.71 -9.26 1.40
CA MET A 30 -2.82 -7.82 1.21
C MET A 30 -3.81 -7.26 2.23
N VAL A 31 -3.30 -6.50 3.21
CA VAL A 31 -4.17 -5.80 4.17
C VAL A 31 -4.77 -4.58 3.48
N VAL A 32 -6.08 -4.62 3.30
CA VAL A 32 -6.85 -3.44 2.88
C VAL A 32 -6.84 -2.45 4.05
N PRO A 33 -6.52 -1.17 3.83
CA PRO A 33 -6.62 -0.15 4.88
C PRO A 33 -8.08 0.02 5.30
N TRP A 34 -8.37 0.12 6.60
CA TRP A 34 -9.74 0.21 7.15
C TRP A 34 -10.08 1.59 7.73
N GLY A 35 -9.12 2.53 7.74
CA GLY A 35 -9.32 3.89 8.23
C GLY A 35 -9.54 4.90 7.11
N ASP A 36 -10.45 5.84 7.32
CA ASP A 36 -10.44 7.12 6.63
C ASP A 36 -9.08 7.83 6.82
N SER A 37 -8.57 8.48 5.76
CA SER A 37 -7.26 9.16 5.73
C SER A 37 -6.01 8.28 5.81
N ASP A 38 -6.15 6.96 5.67
CA ASP A 38 -5.01 6.03 5.62
C ASP A 38 -4.07 6.33 4.43
N ARG A 39 -2.76 6.22 4.66
CA ARG A 39 -1.75 6.42 3.62
C ARG A 39 -1.57 5.13 2.85
N VAL A 40 -1.56 5.21 1.53
CA VAL A 40 -1.41 4.04 0.67
C VAL A 40 -0.30 4.23 -0.35
N VAL A 41 0.25 3.12 -0.81
CA VAL A 41 1.15 3.06 -1.96
C VAL A 41 0.48 2.26 -3.07
N VAL A 42 0.56 2.76 -4.30
CA VAL A 42 0.08 2.03 -5.47
C VAL A 42 1.07 0.92 -5.82
N VAL A 43 0.59 -0.32 -5.91
CA VAL A 43 1.41 -1.51 -6.17
C VAL A 43 1.16 -2.15 -7.54
N LEU A 44 0.12 -1.70 -8.27
CA LEU A 44 -0.18 -2.16 -9.64
C LEU A 44 -0.60 -1.01 -10.57
N GLY A 45 -0.42 -1.19 -11.88
CA GLY A 45 -0.86 -0.25 -12.92
C GLY A 45 0.12 0.89 -13.21
N GLU A 46 -0.39 1.95 -13.85
CA GLU A 46 0.44 3.10 -14.31
C GLU A 46 1.05 3.92 -13.16
N HIS A 47 0.43 3.88 -11.98
CA HIS A 47 0.79 4.72 -10.85
C HIS A 47 1.69 4.02 -9.81
N VAL A 48 2.25 2.85 -10.15
CA VAL A 48 3.10 2.04 -9.24
C VAL A 48 4.17 2.88 -8.55
N GLY A 49 4.30 2.68 -7.23
CA GLY A 49 5.25 3.37 -6.37
C GLY A 49 4.79 4.76 -5.90
N LYS A 50 3.70 5.31 -6.43
CA LYS A 50 3.17 6.59 -5.94
C LYS A 50 2.46 6.42 -4.60
N LEU A 51 2.74 7.35 -3.69
CA LEU A 51 2.03 7.49 -2.43
C LEU A 51 0.74 8.29 -2.61
N GLY A 52 -0.27 7.94 -1.81
CA GLY A 52 -1.54 8.64 -1.76
C GLY A 52 -2.22 8.52 -0.42
N GLN A 53 -3.36 9.18 -0.32
CA GLN A 53 -4.22 9.15 0.86
C GLN A 53 -5.64 8.76 0.45
N ILE A 54 -6.27 7.91 1.24
CA ILE A 54 -7.67 7.53 1.04
C ILE A 54 -8.56 8.69 1.46
N LEU A 55 -9.40 9.13 0.53
CA LEU A 55 -10.45 10.12 0.78
C LEU A 55 -11.78 9.45 1.12
N GLN A 56 -12.09 8.34 0.45
CA GLN A 56 -13.32 7.58 0.65
C GLN A 56 -13.11 6.10 0.33
N GLN A 57 -13.79 5.24 1.06
CA GLN A 57 -13.77 3.80 0.89
C GLN A 57 -15.13 3.30 0.45
N GLU A 58 -15.14 2.35 -0.48
CA GLU A 58 -16.36 1.67 -0.92
C GLU A 58 -16.14 0.16 -0.85
N PRO A 59 -16.12 -0.42 0.37
CA PRO A 59 -15.82 -1.84 0.58
C PRO A 59 -16.80 -2.75 -0.17
N GLU A 60 -18.08 -2.38 -0.23
CA GLU A 60 -19.11 -3.11 -0.98
C GLU A 60 -18.84 -3.15 -2.48
N ARG A 61 -18.09 -2.17 -3.01
CA ARG A 61 -17.74 -2.06 -4.42
C ARG A 61 -16.31 -2.47 -4.73
N GLY A 62 -15.47 -2.71 -3.72
CA GLY A 62 -14.10 -3.19 -3.86
C GLY A 62 -13.07 -2.12 -4.30
N TRP A 63 -13.33 -0.84 -4.03
CA TRP A 63 -12.41 0.25 -4.39
C TRP A 63 -12.39 1.38 -3.37
N ALA A 64 -11.39 2.23 -3.49
CA ALA A 64 -11.24 3.46 -2.72
C ALA A 64 -10.98 4.66 -3.64
N LEU A 65 -11.47 5.83 -3.23
CA LEU A 65 -11.08 7.11 -3.82
C LEU A 65 -9.78 7.57 -3.15
N VAL A 66 -8.72 7.70 -3.94
CA VAL A 66 -7.37 7.97 -3.47
C VAL A 66 -6.84 9.24 -4.09
N GLN A 67 -6.37 10.16 -3.26
CA GLN A 67 -5.60 11.31 -3.69
C GLN A 67 -4.12 10.92 -3.81
N LEU A 68 -3.58 10.91 -5.03
CA LEU A 68 -2.17 10.64 -5.31
C LEU A 68 -1.35 11.94 -5.36
N GLY A 69 -0.19 11.89 -4.72
CA GLY A 69 0.79 12.99 -4.69
C GLY A 69 0.48 14.07 -3.64
N GLN A 70 1.53 14.80 -3.26
CA GLN A 70 1.48 15.94 -2.34
C GLN A 70 1.70 17.29 -3.05
N ASP A 71 1.70 17.29 -4.39
CA ASP A 71 1.97 18.48 -5.21
C ASP A 71 0.76 19.42 -5.28
N ALA A 72 0.96 20.64 -5.80
CA ALA A 72 -0.06 21.68 -5.92
C ALA A 72 -1.29 21.26 -6.76
N ALA A 73 -1.15 20.23 -7.61
CA ALA A 73 -2.25 19.63 -8.37
C ALA A 73 -2.33 18.11 -8.11
N PRO A 74 -2.88 17.67 -6.96
CA PRO A 74 -3.00 16.25 -6.65
C PRO A 74 -4.05 15.58 -7.55
N GLN A 75 -3.80 14.33 -7.94
CA GLN A 75 -4.73 13.55 -8.76
C GLN A 75 -5.63 12.72 -7.87
N VAL A 76 -6.94 12.80 -8.06
CA VAL A 76 -7.90 11.96 -7.33
C VAL A 76 -8.37 10.84 -8.25
N LEU A 77 -8.03 9.60 -7.90
CA LEU A 77 -8.31 8.41 -8.69
C LEU A 77 -9.13 7.40 -7.89
N LEU A 78 -9.94 6.63 -8.60
CA LEU A 78 -10.71 5.53 -8.06
C LEU A 78 -9.90 4.24 -8.27
N LEU A 79 -9.34 3.70 -7.20
CA LEU A 79 -8.39 2.59 -7.25
C LEU A 79 -9.01 1.33 -6.61
N PRO A 80 -8.95 0.16 -7.29
CA PRO A 80 -9.31 -1.11 -6.68
C PRO A 80 -8.41 -1.39 -5.49
N TYR A 81 -8.91 -2.07 -4.45
CA TYR A 81 -8.07 -2.39 -3.29
C TYR A 81 -6.83 -3.20 -3.65
N ASN A 82 -6.91 -4.10 -4.63
CA ASN A 82 -5.75 -4.88 -5.07
C ASN A 82 -4.65 -4.03 -5.76
N PHE A 83 -4.93 -2.76 -6.07
CA PHE A 83 -3.94 -1.84 -6.67
C PHE A 83 -3.20 -1.02 -5.62
N ILE A 84 -3.63 -1.08 -4.36
CA ILE A 84 -3.09 -0.24 -3.28
C ILE A 84 -2.79 -1.07 -2.03
N CYS A 85 -1.72 -0.74 -1.34
CA CYS A 85 -1.39 -1.31 -0.03
C CYS A 85 -1.32 -0.20 1.00
N HIS A 86 -1.66 -0.50 2.26
CA HIS A 86 -1.39 0.39 3.38
C HIS A 86 0.11 0.72 3.42
N TYR A 87 0.43 2.01 3.43
CA TYR A 87 1.76 2.55 3.64
C TYR A 87 1.95 2.99 5.09
N LEU A 88 2.63 2.14 5.87
CA LEU A 88 2.88 2.38 7.30
C LEU A 88 4.04 3.37 7.57
N GLY A 89 4.74 3.83 6.52
CA GLY A 89 5.96 4.64 6.65
C GLY A 89 7.18 3.85 7.13
N ALA A 90 8.37 4.41 6.91
CA ALA A 90 9.46 4.17 7.85
C ALA A 90 9.07 4.93 9.13
N GLY A 91 9.17 4.31 10.30
CA GLY A 91 8.94 5.03 11.56
C GLY A 91 9.95 6.17 11.67
N GLU A 92 9.54 7.38 11.34
CA GLU A 92 10.24 8.62 11.65
C GLU A 92 9.36 9.34 12.66
N ASP A 93 9.59 9.01 13.94
CA ASP A 93 9.49 9.98 15.03
C ASP A 93 10.84 10.73 15.11
#